data_AF-A0A7K2KY92-F1
#
_entry.id   AF-A0A7K2KY92-F1
#
_cell.length_a   1.000
_cell.length_b   1.000
_cell.length_c   1.000
_cell.angle_alpha   90.00
_cell.angle_beta   90.00
_cell.angle_gamma   90.00
#
_symmetry.space_group_name_H-M   'P 1'
#
loop_
_entity.id
_entity.type
_entity.pdbx_description
1 polymer ?
#
loop_
_entity_poly.entity_id
_entity_poly.type
_entity_poly.pdbx_seq_one_letter_code
_entity_poly.pdbx_strand_id
1 'polypeptide(L)'
;MPASGEGHEKTHGRQDGPVVRVAAVGDIHLGEESGGLLRPSFATLPLCADVLLLAGDLTRHGTVAEAEVVAAEVRDLGVPVVAVLGNHD
;
A
#
# COMPACT_ATOMS: atom_id res chain seq x y z
N MET A 1 -21.95 -29.80 -37.76
CA MET A 1 -21.02 -30.21 -36.68
C MET A 1 -20.23 -28.99 -36.22
N PRO A 2 -20.61 -28.31 -35.13
CA PRO A 2 -19.70 -27.40 -34.42
C PRO A 2 -19.09 -28.12 -33.21
N ALA A 3 -17.79 -27.91 -33.00
CA ALA A 3 -17.08 -28.37 -31.81
C ALA A 3 -17.40 -27.44 -30.64
N SER A 4 -18.00 -27.98 -29.58
CA SER A 4 -18.18 -27.30 -28.30
C SER A 4 -16.86 -27.34 -27.54
N GLY A 5 -16.15 -26.22 -27.47
CA GLY A 5 -15.04 -26.02 -26.56
C GLY A 5 -15.58 -25.74 -25.16
N GLU A 6 -15.46 -26.71 -24.26
CA GLU A 6 -15.74 -26.53 -22.84
C GLU A 6 -14.71 -25.57 -22.24
N GLY A 7 -15.17 -24.38 -21.83
CA GLY A 7 -14.40 -23.46 -21.02
C GLY A 7 -14.16 -24.09 -19.65
N HIS A 8 -12.91 -24.43 -19.38
CA HIS A 8 -12.47 -24.90 -18.07
C HIS A 8 -12.50 -23.70 -17.11
N GLU A 9 -13.64 -23.48 -16.46
CA GLU A 9 -13.75 -22.54 -15.35
C GLU A 9 -12.91 -23.11 -14.20
N LYS A 10 -11.66 -22.66 -14.10
CA LYS A 10 -10.78 -22.99 -12.99
C LYS A 10 -11.28 -22.25 -11.76
N THR A 11 -12.28 -22.81 -11.09
CA THR A 11 -12.64 -22.46 -9.72
C THR A 11 -11.41 -22.76 -8.86
N HIS A 12 -10.58 -21.75 -8.62
CA HIS A 12 -9.52 -21.83 -7.63
C HIS A 12 -10.22 -21.97 -6.28
N GLY A 13 -10.34 -23.21 -5.80
CA GLY A 13 -10.79 -23.50 -4.45
C GLY A 13 -10.01 -22.61 -3.49
N ARG A 14 -10.74 -21.84 -2.68
CA ARG A 14 -10.15 -20.94 -1.69
C ARG A 14 -9.26 -21.78 -0.78
N GLN A 15 -7.96 -21.56 -0.90
CA GLN A 15 -6.98 -22.20 -0.03
C GLN A 15 -7.20 -21.59 1.37
N ASP A 16 -7.76 -22.35 2.30
CA ASP A 16 -7.98 -21.95 3.71
C ASP A 16 -6.65 -21.96 4.49
N GLY A 17 -5.64 -21.28 3.96
CA GLY A 17 -4.45 -20.86 4.70
C GLY A 17 -4.72 -19.57 5.46
N PRO A 18 -3.89 -19.21 6.45
CA PRO A 18 -4.00 -17.91 7.11
C PRO A 18 -3.91 -16.79 6.07
N VAL A 19 -4.97 -15.98 5.97
CA VAL A 19 -5.06 -14.84 5.05
C VAL A 19 -4.41 -13.63 5.71
N VAL A 20 -3.41 -13.06 5.04
CA VAL A 20 -2.80 -11.78 5.45
C VAL A 20 -3.50 -10.65 4.70
N ARG A 21 -3.95 -9.63 5.43
CA ARG A 21 -4.58 -8.42 4.88
C ARG A 21 -3.54 -7.34 4.71
N VAL A 22 -3.33 -6.92 3.47
CA VAL A 22 -2.37 -5.89 3.10
C VAL A 22 -3.14 -4.62 2.73
N ALA A 23 -2.92 -3.54 3.47
CA ALA A 23 -3.26 -2.20 2.97
C ALA A 23 -2.13 -1.75 2.05
N ALA A 24 -2.45 -1.15 0.90
CA ALA A 24 -1.46 -0.68 -0.05
C ALA A 24 -1.82 0.70 -0.58
N VAL A 25 -0.81 1.56 -0.70
CA VAL A 25 -0.92 2.90 -1.28
C VAL A 25 0.40 3.24 -1.96
N GLY A 26 0.37 4.03 -3.03
CA GLY A 26 1.54 4.53 -3.76
C GLY A 26 1.19 5.86 -4.42
N ASP A 27 2.15 6.45 -5.14
CA ASP A 27 1.98 7.69 -5.91
C ASP A 27 1.45 8.86 -5.07
N ILE A 28 1.90 8.95 -3.82
CA ILE A 28 1.41 9.92 -2.84
C ILE A 28 2.00 11.31 -3.08
N HIS A 29 3.23 11.39 -3.59
CA HIS A 29 3.91 12.63 -3.97
C HIS A 29 3.89 13.72 -2.86
N LEU A 30 4.23 13.35 -1.63
CA LEU A 30 4.29 14.28 -0.50
C LEU A 30 5.39 15.33 -0.71
N GLY A 31 5.00 16.59 -0.51
CA GLY A 31 5.91 17.73 -0.37
C GLY A 31 6.21 18.04 1.10
N GLU A 32 7.15 18.95 1.34
CA GLU A 32 7.53 19.39 2.70
C GLU A 32 6.34 19.99 3.48
N GLU A 33 5.38 20.61 2.79
CA GLU A 33 4.16 21.21 3.33
C GLU A 33 3.04 20.19 3.60
N SER A 34 3.23 18.93 3.24
CA SER A 34 2.17 17.91 3.24
C SER A 34 2.00 17.20 4.59
N GLY A 35 2.66 17.69 5.64
CA GLY A 35 2.58 17.11 6.99
C GLY A 35 1.17 17.09 7.56
N GLY A 36 0.78 15.95 8.10
CA GLY A 36 -0.51 15.67 8.74
C GLY A 36 -1.64 15.27 7.80
N LEU A 37 -1.43 15.25 6.48
CA LEU A 37 -2.51 14.99 5.52
C LEU A 37 -2.97 13.52 5.49
N LEU A 38 -2.07 12.56 5.71
CA LEU A 38 -2.38 11.13 5.59
C LEU A 38 -2.70 10.48 6.93
N ARG A 39 -2.17 11.03 8.02
CA ARG A 39 -2.40 10.57 9.40
C ARG A 39 -3.86 10.23 9.71
N PRO A 40 -4.88 11.04 9.33
CA PRO A 40 -6.28 10.70 9.59
C PRO A 40 -6.74 9.44 8.84
N SER A 41 -6.28 9.25 7.61
CA SER A 41 -6.60 8.09 6.77
C SER A 41 -5.98 6.79 7.31
N PHE A 42 -4.85 6.90 8.01
CA PHE A 42 -4.16 5.76 8.59
C PHE A 42 -4.64 5.36 9.99
N ALA A 43 -5.44 6.20 10.65
CA ALA A 43 -5.92 5.95 12.01
C ALA A 43 -6.68 4.62 12.17
N THR A 44 -7.34 4.14 11.11
CA THR A 44 -8.12 2.88 11.14
C THR A 44 -7.33 1.67 10.66
N LEU A 45 -6.07 1.81 10.24
CA LEU A 45 -5.27 0.71 9.67
C LEU A 45 -5.21 -0.53 10.56
N PRO A 46 -4.97 -0.43 11.89
CA PRO A 46 -4.91 -1.62 12.75
C PRO A 46 -6.21 -2.44 12.81
N LEU A 47 -7.35 -1.85 12.41
CA LEU A 47 -8.64 -2.53 12.41
C LEU A 47 -8.86 -3.35 11.14
N CYS A 48 -8.20 -2.99 10.03
CA CYS A 48 -8.49 -3.54 8.72
C CYS A 48 -7.31 -4.21 8.01
N ALA A 49 -6.07 -3.97 8.46
CA ALA A 49 -4.87 -4.50 7.82
C ALA A 49 -3.88 -5.06 8.85
N ASP A 50 -3.11 -6.06 8.40
CA ASP A 50 -2.03 -6.66 9.17
C ASP A 50 -0.66 -6.04 8.81
N VAL A 51 -0.57 -5.37 7.65
CA VAL A 51 0.62 -4.66 7.16
C VAL A 51 0.21 -3.53 6.20
N LEU A 52 0.98 -2.43 6.18
CA LEU A 52 0.89 -1.37 5.18
C LEU A 52 2.06 -1.49 4.18
N LEU A 53 1.72 -1.50 2.89
CA LEU A 53 2.68 -1.42 1.78
C LEU A 53 2.62 -0.02 1.15
N LEU A 54 3.75 0.69 1.16
CA LEU A 54 3.98 1.90 0.38
C LEU A 54 4.65 1.49 -0.95
N ALA A 55 3.93 1.64 -2.05
CA ALA A 55 4.24 1.03 -3.34
C ALA A 55 4.89 2.01 -4.36
N GLY A 56 5.77 2.89 -3.89
CA GLY A 56 6.55 3.82 -4.73
C GLY A 56 5.96 5.23 -4.86
N ASP A 57 6.82 6.15 -5.34
CA ASP A 57 6.55 7.57 -5.60
C ASP A 57 5.91 8.28 -4.39
N LEU A 58 6.61 8.22 -3.27
CA LEU A 58 6.17 8.74 -1.98
C LEU A 58 6.42 10.23 -1.84
N THR A 59 7.52 10.71 -2.41
CA THR A 59 7.97 12.11 -2.41
C THR A 59 7.72 12.75 -3.78
N ARG A 60 7.73 14.09 -3.84
CA ARG A 60 7.49 14.81 -5.10
C ARG A 60 8.77 14.97 -5.93
N HIS A 61 9.89 15.21 -5.26
CA HIS A 61 11.18 15.54 -5.87
C HIS A 61 12.35 14.72 -5.30
N GLY A 62 12.12 13.79 -4.38
CA GLY A 62 13.17 12.93 -3.82
C GLY A 62 14.09 13.66 -2.85
N THR A 63 13.60 14.71 -2.19
CA THR A 63 14.42 15.43 -1.20
C THR A 63 14.37 14.74 0.16
N VAL A 64 15.44 14.90 0.95
CA VAL A 64 15.50 14.39 2.32
C VAL A 64 14.36 14.98 3.18
N ALA A 65 14.04 16.25 2.99
CA ALA A 65 12.96 16.91 3.73
C ALA A 65 11.59 16.30 3.41
N GLU A 66 11.32 15.98 2.14
CA GLU A 66 10.10 15.26 1.74
C GLU A 66 10.06 13.85 2.34
N ALA A 67 11.19 13.12 2.32
CA ALA A 67 11.30 11.80 2.94
C ALA A 67 11.07 11.83 4.46
N GLU A 68 11.51 12.88 5.15
CA GLU A 68 11.22 13.09 6.58
C GLU A 68 9.71 13.27 6.83
N VAL A 69 9.00 13.98 5.93
CA VAL A 69 7.54 14.10 5.99
C VAL A 69 6.88 12.75 5.78
N VAL A 70 7.28 11.98 4.77
CA VAL A 70 6.77 10.61 4.54
C VAL A 70 6.97 9.74 5.79
N ALA A 71 8.19 9.74 6.35
CA ALA A 71 8.51 8.97 7.54
C ALA A 71 7.70 9.41 8.76
N ALA A 72 7.41 10.70 8.90
CA ALA A 72 6.55 11.22 9.95
C ALA A 72 5.09 10.77 9.77
N GLU A 73 4.56 10.81 8.55
CA GLU A 73 3.18 10.38 8.26
C GLU A 73 2.94 8.90 8.60
N VAL A 74 3.94 8.04 8.38
CA VAL A 74 3.81 6.57 8.54
C VAL A 74 4.42 6.02 9.82
N ARG A 75 4.86 6.90 10.74
CA ARG A 75 5.36 6.49 12.05
C ARG A 75 4.19 6.13 12.99
N ASP A 76 4.39 5.12 13.82
CA ASP A 76 3.49 4.72 14.92
C ASP A 76 2.05 4.34 14.48
N LEU A 77 1.87 3.80 13.27
CA LEU A 77 0.54 3.42 12.74
C LEU A 77 -0.07 2.16 13.38
N GLY A 78 0.64 1.47 14.28
CA GLY A 78 0.17 0.24 14.94
C GLY A 78 0.21 -1.02 14.06
N VAL A 79 0.66 -0.91 12.81
CA VAL A 79 0.94 -2.03 11.91
C VAL A 79 2.34 -1.88 11.30
N PRO A 80 3.03 -2.98 10.94
CA PRO A 80 4.28 -2.89 10.20
C PRO A 80 4.08 -2.16 8.87
N VAL A 81 5.07 -1.33 8.50
CA VAL A 81 5.10 -0.61 7.24
C VAL A 81 6.26 -1.12 6.42
N VAL A 82 5.99 -1.49 5.16
CA VAL A 82 7.00 -1.86 4.17
C VAL A 82 6.93 -0.84 3.04
N ALA A 83 8.07 -0.28 2.66
CA ALA A 83 8.14 0.68 1.57
C ALA A 83 9.02 0.15 0.45
N VAL A 84 8.55 0.34 -0.78
CA VAL A 84 9.34 0.23 -2.01
C VAL A 84 9.47 1.66 -2.54
N LEU A 85 10.70 2.10 -2.78
CA LEU A 85 10.97 3.43 -3.34
C LEU A 85 10.68 3.44 -4.84
N GLY A 86 10.05 4.51 -5.31
CA GLY A 86 9.78 4.76 -6.72
C GLY A 86 10.90 5.55 -7.40
N ASN A 87 10.62 6.06 -8.60
CA ASN A 87 11.58 6.87 -9.35
C ASN A 87 11.62 8.33 -8.89
N HIS A 88 10.61 8.78 -8.14
CA HIS A 88 10.57 10.11 -7.55
C HIS A 88 11.24 10.20 -6.18
N ASP A 89 11.62 9.07 -5.57
CA ASP A 89 12.13 8.98 -4.19
C ASP A 89 13.66 9.00 -4.04
#